data_AF-A0A1Q8ABN6-F1
#
_entry.id   AF-A0A1Q8ABN6-F1
#
_cell.length_a   1.000
_cell.length_b   1.000
_cell.length_c   1.000
_cell.angle_alpha   90.00
_cell.angle_beta   90.00
_cell.angle_gamma   90.00
#
_symmetry.space_group_name_H-M   'P 1'
#
loop_
_entity.id
_entity.type
_entity.pdbx_description
1 polymer ?
#
loop_
_entity_poly.entity_id
_entity_poly.type
_entity_poly.pdbx_seq_one_letter_code
_entity_poly.pdbx_strand_id
1 'polypeptide(L)'
;MLLELGGLAGFTIFLGLPVARLKGLSTGVKGFLNAISIGILLFLLVEVLPVARETVEGVVLSSIRGASPLGDGFLFVATLLSGFAFGLMSLVWYENRFVRVPGTPQELAGLAIAQNGKGAINEKASRRLAMMIAVGLGVHNFSEGLAIGSQYVSGALTLAILLVVGFGAHNATEGFGIAAPLTGTRPKWSFLLLAGLVGGGPTLMGTIVGSAFVSPILSVLFLSVAGGALFFVIMTLYGAGRRQSTNHVLMVGILLGFLVGYLTDLVLVVSGV
;
A
#
# COMPACT_ATOMS: atom_id res chain seq x y z
N MET A 1 19.46 -16.41 5.09
CA MET A 1 18.54 -15.99 6.16
C MET A 1 18.03 -14.55 6.02
N LEU A 2 18.78 -13.48 6.32
CA LEU A 2 18.25 -12.10 6.25
C LEU A 2 17.56 -11.73 4.91
N LEU A 3 18.21 -12.01 3.77
CA LEU A 3 17.64 -11.72 2.45
C LEU A 3 16.42 -12.57 2.14
N GLU A 4 16.34 -13.78 2.71
CA GLU A 4 15.18 -14.67 2.53
C GLU A 4 13.98 -14.14 3.29
N LEU A 5 14.17 -13.55 4.47
CA LEU A 5 13.10 -12.94 5.27
C LEU A 5 12.42 -11.81 4.49
N GLY A 6 13.18 -10.79 4.09
CA GLY A 6 12.65 -9.67 3.32
C GLY A 6 12.15 -10.07 1.92
N GLY A 7 12.87 -10.99 1.27
CA GLY A 7 12.50 -11.50 -0.04
C GLY A 7 11.19 -12.28 -0.03
N LEU A 8 10.99 -13.16 0.96
CA LEU A 8 9.78 -13.97 1.08
C LEU A 8 8.57 -13.08 1.38
N ALA A 9 8.68 -12.17 2.36
CA ALA A 9 7.62 -11.24 2.71
C ALA A 9 7.18 -10.38 1.53
N GLY A 10 8.12 -9.83 0.76
CA GLY A 10 7.79 -9.03 -0.43
C GLY A 10 7.27 -9.88 -1.60
N PHE A 11 7.75 -11.11 -1.76
CA PHE A 11 7.38 -11.98 -2.88
C PHE A 11 5.92 -12.45 -2.82
N THR A 12 5.31 -12.54 -1.64
CA THR A 12 3.91 -12.97 -1.54
C THR A 12 2.95 -12.07 -2.30
N ILE A 13 3.31 -10.81 -2.59
CA ILE A 13 2.49 -9.91 -3.44
C ILE A 13 2.14 -10.51 -4.81
N PHE A 14 3.00 -11.37 -5.34
CA PHE A 14 2.76 -12.06 -6.60
C PHE A 14 1.61 -13.07 -6.53
N LEU A 15 1.18 -13.49 -5.35
CA LEU A 15 0.06 -14.42 -5.17
C LEU A 15 -1.28 -13.76 -5.53
N GLY A 16 -1.43 -12.45 -5.30
CA GLY A 16 -2.66 -11.70 -5.62
C GLY A 16 -2.75 -11.23 -7.07
N LEU A 17 -1.63 -11.05 -7.77
CA LEU A 17 -1.60 -10.48 -9.13
C LEU A 17 -2.28 -11.32 -10.23
N PRO A 18 -2.27 -12.67 -10.21
CA PRO A 18 -2.94 -13.50 -11.21
C PRO A 18 -4.44 -13.21 -11.37
N VAL A 19 -5.10 -12.69 -10.33
CA VAL A 19 -6.52 -12.27 -10.39
C VAL A 19 -6.77 -11.27 -11.53
N ALA A 20 -5.79 -10.44 -11.89
CA ALA A 20 -5.88 -9.46 -12.98
C ALA A 20 -6.16 -10.10 -14.35
N ARG A 21 -5.91 -11.40 -14.51
CA ARG A 21 -6.08 -12.13 -15.78
C ARG A 21 -7.31 -13.02 -15.82
N LEU A 22 -8.11 -13.06 -14.75
CA LEU A 22 -9.37 -13.82 -14.74
C LEU A 22 -10.34 -13.26 -15.79
N LYS A 23 -10.94 -14.15 -16.57
CA LYS A 23 -11.88 -13.80 -17.65
C LYS A 23 -13.33 -13.84 -17.13
N GLY A 24 -14.20 -13.03 -17.75
CA GLY A 24 -15.65 -13.13 -17.55
C GLY A 24 -16.21 -12.53 -16.26
N LEU A 25 -15.41 -11.78 -15.49
CA LEU A 25 -15.90 -11.11 -14.28
C LEU A 25 -16.89 -10.00 -14.64
N SER A 26 -18.08 -10.05 -14.05
CA SER A 26 -19.09 -9.00 -14.18
C SER A 26 -18.62 -7.71 -13.52
N THR A 27 -19.16 -6.56 -13.94
CA THR A 27 -18.82 -5.25 -13.34
C THR A 27 -19.06 -5.22 -11.83
N GLY A 28 -20.12 -5.88 -11.35
CA GLY A 28 -20.39 -6.01 -9.91
C GLY A 28 -19.32 -6.81 -9.16
N VAL A 29 -18.83 -7.90 -9.73
CA VAL A 29 -17.73 -8.68 -9.13
C VAL A 29 -16.43 -7.87 -9.11
N LYS A 30 -16.13 -7.11 -10.16
CA LYS A 30 -14.96 -6.21 -10.18
C LYS A 30 -15.06 -5.14 -9.09
N GLY A 31 -16.22 -4.51 -8.95
CA GLY A 31 -16.47 -3.54 -7.90
C GLY A 31 -16.36 -4.15 -6.49
N PHE A 32 -16.81 -5.39 -6.31
CA PHE A 32 -16.68 -6.13 -5.05
C PHE A 32 -15.22 -6.50 -4.72
N LEU A 33 -14.44 -6.99 -5.69
CA LEU A 33 -13.01 -7.29 -5.49
C LEU A 33 -12.21 -6.02 -5.18
N ASN A 34 -12.53 -4.91 -5.85
CA ASN A 34 -11.99 -3.58 -5.55
C ASN A 34 -12.36 -3.15 -4.12
N ALA A 35 -13.60 -3.38 -3.70
CA ALA A 35 -14.07 -3.07 -2.34
C ALA A 35 -13.31 -3.85 -1.27
N ILE A 36 -13.10 -5.16 -1.47
CA ILE A 36 -12.25 -5.98 -0.59
C ILE A 36 -10.85 -5.40 -0.50
N SER A 37 -10.26 -5.01 -1.63
CA SER A 37 -8.92 -4.41 -1.65
C SER A 37 -8.87 -3.10 -0.84
N ILE A 38 -9.90 -2.24 -0.94
CA ILE A 38 -10.00 -1.02 -0.11
C ILE A 38 -10.05 -1.37 1.38
N GLY A 39 -10.85 -2.36 1.76
CA GLY A 39 -10.96 -2.80 3.16
C GLY A 39 -9.62 -3.25 3.74
N ILE A 40 -8.86 -4.01 2.95
CA ILE A 40 -7.52 -4.47 3.32
C ILE A 40 -6.56 -3.28 3.47
N LEU A 41 -6.52 -2.36 2.50
CA LEU A 41 -5.67 -1.18 2.58
C LEU A 41 -6.04 -0.27 3.77
N LEU A 42 -7.32 -0.19 4.13
CA LEU A 42 -7.78 0.53 5.33
C LEU A 42 -7.26 -0.13 6.60
N PHE A 43 -7.29 -1.47 6.68
CA PHE A 43 -6.67 -2.20 7.77
C PHE A 43 -5.17 -1.88 7.86
N LEU A 44 -4.43 -1.91 6.74
CA LEU A 44 -3.00 -1.56 6.73
C LEU A 44 -2.74 -0.13 7.21
N LEU A 45 -3.59 0.82 6.82
CA LEU A 45 -3.47 2.21 7.30
C LEU A 45 -3.63 2.29 8.83
N VAL A 46 -4.52 1.49 9.40
CA VAL A 46 -4.77 1.40 10.84
C VAL A 46 -3.59 0.75 11.58
N GLU A 47 -2.87 -0.19 10.97
CA GLU A 47 -1.69 -0.84 11.56
C GLU A 47 -0.43 0.05 11.53
N VAL A 48 -0.19 0.73 10.41
CA VAL A 48 1.08 1.43 10.15
C VAL A 48 1.20 2.76 10.90
N LEU A 49 0.13 3.55 10.91
CA LEU A 49 0.19 4.90 11.49
C LEU A 49 0.43 4.91 13.01
N PRO A 50 -0.15 4.00 13.82
CA PRO A 50 0.14 3.92 15.25
C PRO A 50 1.62 3.70 15.56
N VAL A 51 2.34 2.86 14.81
CA VAL A 51 3.76 2.59 15.06
C VAL A 51 4.61 3.88 14.95
N ALA A 52 4.33 4.72 13.96
CA ALA A 52 4.98 6.02 13.83
C ALA A 52 4.56 6.99 14.95
N ARG A 53 3.25 7.01 15.27
CA ARG A 53 2.68 7.86 16.32
C ARG A 53 3.27 7.55 17.70
N GLU A 54 3.36 6.28 18.08
CA GLU A 54 3.89 5.84 19.38
C GLU A 54 5.35 6.29 19.57
N THR A 55 6.16 6.18 18.51
CA THR A 55 7.54 6.67 18.53
C THR A 55 7.59 8.18 18.77
N VAL A 56 6.74 8.95 18.08
CA VAL A 56 6.65 10.41 18.24
C VAL A 56 6.17 10.79 19.64
N GLU A 57 5.12 10.12 20.15
CA GLU A 57 4.59 10.37 21.50
C GLU A 57 5.65 10.11 22.58
N GLY A 58 6.45 9.04 22.43
CA GLY A 58 7.56 8.75 23.34
C GLY A 58 8.56 9.90 23.43
N VAL A 59 9.00 10.43 22.28
CA VAL A 59 9.96 11.56 22.21
C VAL A 59 9.34 12.88 22.70
N VAL A 60 8.06 13.14 22.39
CA VAL A 60 7.36 14.33 22.86
C VAL A 60 7.23 14.30 24.39
N LEU A 61 6.85 13.15 24.97
CA LEU A 61 6.72 13.00 26.41
C LEU A 61 8.07 13.11 27.12
N SER A 62 9.15 12.56 26.56
CA SER A 62 10.50 12.74 27.13
C SER A 62 10.92 14.21 27.11
N SER A 63 10.59 14.92 26.04
CA SER A 63 10.87 16.35 25.89
C SER A 63 10.11 17.22 26.90
N ILE A 64 8.80 16.98 27.07
CA ILE A 64 7.95 17.73 28.02
C ILE A 64 8.38 17.48 29.47
N ARG A 65 8.83 16.27 29.78
CA ARG A 65 9.36 15.92 31.11
C ARG A 65 10.77 16.45 31.38
N GLY A 66 11.38 17.15 30.42
CA GLY A 66 12.73 17.70 30.53
C GLY A 66 13.85 16.65 30.41
N ALA A 67 13.54 15.43 29.97
CA ALA A 67 14.52 14.35 29.77
C ALA A 67 15.22 14.42 28.40
N SER A 68 14.68 15.19 27.46
CA SER A 68 15.25 15.45 26.14
C SER A 68 15.01 16.90 25.73
N PRO A 69 15.79 17.48 24.79
CA PRO A 69 15.53 18.81 24.26
C PRO A 69 14.13 18.95 23.67
N LEU A 70 13.44 20.06 23.93
CA LEU A 70 12.12 20.35 23.33
C LEU A 70 12.14 20.31 21.79
N GLY A 71 13.29 20.65 21.19
CA GLY A 71 13.49 20.60 19.74
C GLY A 71 13.29 19.21 19.14
N ASP A 72 13.59 18.14 19.88
CA ASP A 72 13.46 16.76 19.39
C ASP A 72 11.99 16.38 19.24
N GLY A 73 11.16 16.73 20.22
CA GLY A 73 9.70 16.55 20.13
C GLY A 73 9.11 17.27 18.92
N PHE A 74 9.49 18.54 18.68
CA PHE A 74 9.05 19.28 17.50
C PHE A 74 9.51 18.64 16.20
N LEU A 75 10.77 18.19 16.14
CA LEU A 75 11.34 17.55 14.95
C LEU A 75 10.60 16.26 14.59
N PHE A 76 10.29 15.41 15.57
CA PHE A 76 9.57 14.16 15.32
C PHE A 76 8.13 14.40 14.87
N VAL A 77 7.43 15.36 15.47
CA VAL A 77 6.08 15.77 15.01
C VAL A 77 6.13 16.32 13.58
N ALA A 78 7.09 17.20 13.28
CA ALA A 78 7.26 17.75 11.95
C ALA A 78 7.56 16.65 10.92
N THR A 79 8.38 15.66 11.29
CA THR A 79 8.71 14.50 10.45
C THR A 79 7.47 13.67 10.12
N LEU A 80 6.64 13.35 11.13
CA LEU A 80 5.39 12.62 10.93
C LEU A 80 4.44 13.35 9.99
N LEU A 81 4.19 14.65 10.22
CA LEU A 81 3.24 15.44 9.44
C LEU A 81 3.74 15.67 8.00
N SER A 82 5.02 16.02 7.86
CA SER A 82 5.62 16.26 6.53
C SER A 82 5.77 14.97 5.73
N GLY A 83 6.09 13.85 6.38
CA GLY A 83 6.14 12.55 5.73
C GLY A 83 4.77 12.12 5.21
N PHE A 84 3.73 12.19 6.03
CA PHE A 84 2.35 11.92 5.59
C PHE A 84 1.94 12.82 4.42
N ALA A 85 2.18 14.12 4.54
CA ALA A 85 1.88 15.07 3.48
C ALA A 85 2.66 14.75 2.19
N PHE A 86 3.94 14.38 2.30
CA PHE A 86 4.77 14.03 1.14
C PHE A 86 4.26 12.75 0.46
N GLY A 87 3.96 11.70 1.22
CA GLY A 87 3.40 10.45 0.69
C GLY A 87 2.10 10.67 -0.08
N LEU A 88 1.19 11.45 0.49
CA LEU A 88 -0.08 11.81 -0.14
C LEU A 88 0.13 12.70 -1.37
N MET A 89 0.84 13.82 -1.22
CA MET A 89 0.93 14.85 -2.25
C MET A 89 1.79 14.44 -3.44
N SER A 90 2.80 13.58 -3.24
CA SER A 90 3.59 13.03 -4.35
C SER A 90 2.74 12.18 -5.29
N LEU A 91 1.80 11.38 -4.76
CA LEU A 91 0.88 10.59 -5.56
C LEU A 91 -0.21 11.45 -6.21
N VAL A 92 -0.73 12.48 -5.52
CA VAL A 92 -1.63 13.48 -6.14
C VAL A 92 -0.95 14.17 -7.33
N TRP A 93 0.30 14.59 -7.16
CA TRP A 93 1.09 15.18 -8.24
C TRP A 93 1.28 14.19 -9.39
N TYR A 94 1.62 12.94 -9.09
CA TYR A 94 1.78 11.89 -10.09
C TYR A 94 0.48 11.61 -10.86
N GLU A 95 -0.65 11.51 -10.17
CA GLU A 95 -1.98 11.31 -10.76
C GLU A 95 -2.31 12.44 -11.74
N ASN A 96 -2.18 13.69 -11.30
CA ASN A 96 -2.46 14.87 -12.11
C ASN A 96 -1.56 14.95 -13.35
N ARG A 97 -0.29 14.57 -13.20
CA ARG A 97 0.70 14.65 -14.29
C ARG A 97 0.57 13.52 -15.30
N PHE A 98 0.27 12.31 -14.85
CA PHE A 98 0.41 11.09 -15.66
C PHE A 98 -0.88 10.28 -15.84
N VAL A 99 -1.80 10.31 -14.89
CA VAL A 99 -3.02 9.49 -14.93
C VAL A 99 -4.19 10.18 -15.64
N ARG A 100 -4.15 11.52 -15.83
CA ARG A 100 -5.06 12.35 -16.65
C ARG A 100 -6.45 11.71 -16.83
N VAL A 101 -7.29 11.83 -15.81
CA VAL A 101 -8.73 11.59 -15.97
C VAL A 101 -9.31 12.80 -16.70
N PRO A 102 -9.97 12.66 -17.86
CA PRO A 102 -10.63 13.78 -18.54
C PRO A 102 -11.62 14.41 -17.56
N GLY A 103 -11.38 15.67 -17.18
CA GLY A 103 -12.08 16.34 -16.10
C GLY A 103 -13.29 17.15 -16.58
N THR A 104 -13.35 17.46 -17.87
CA THR A 104 -14.37 18.35 -18.43
C THR A 104 -15.34 17.65 -19.38
N PRO A 105 -16.63 18.04 -19.40
CA PRO A 105 -17.61 17.54 -20.37
C PRO A 105 -17.17 17.69 -21.83
N GLN A 106 -16.38 18.73 -22.15
CA GLN A 106 -15.81 18.96 -23.49
C GLN A 106 -14.70 17.97 -23.87
N GLU A 107 -13.84 17.56 -22.93
CA GLU A 107 -12.85 16.50 -23.17
C GLU A 107 -13.51 15.13 -23.34
N LEU A 108 -14.59 14.86 -22.59
CA LEU A 108 -15.41 13.65 -22.80
C LEU A 108 -16.08 13.65 -24.17
N ALA A 109 -16.58 14.80 -24.65
CA ALA A 109 -17.18 14.93 -25.98
C ALA A 109 -16.14 14.70 -27.10
N GLY A 110 -14.92 15.22 -26.95
CA GLY A 110 -13.82 14.97 -27.90
C GLY A 110 -13.39 13.49 -27.98
N LEU A 111 -13.40 12.78 -26.85
CA LEU A 111 -13.13 11.33 -26.78
C LEU A 111 -14.29 10.46 -27.30
N ALA A 112 -15.52 10.97 -27.27
CA ALA A 112 -16.69 10.29 -27.82
C ALA A 112 -16.70 10.26 -29.35
N ILE A 113 -16.03 11.21 -30.01
CA ILE A 113 -15.85 11.29 -31.47
C ILE A 113 -14.74 10.33 -31.95
N ALA A 114 -13.71 10.10 -31.13
CA ALA A 114 -12.59 9.18 -31.42
C ALA A 114 -12.91 7.71 -31.08
N GLN A 115 -13.95 7.12 -31.68
CA GLN A 115 -14.50 5.82 -31.24
C GLN A 115 -13.60 4.58 -31.49
N ASN A 116 -12.52 4.69 -32.25
CA ASN A 116 -11.57 3.57 -32.43
C ASN A 116 -10.52 3.44 -31.30
N GLY A 117 -10.44 4.39 -30.35
CA GLY A 117 -9.39 4.44 -29.31
C GLY A 117 -9.80 4.06 -27.88
N LYS A 118 -11.10 3.92 -27.59
CA LYS A 118 -11.62 3.81 -26.21
C LYS A 118 -11.07 2.59 -25.44
N GLY A 119 -10.86 1.45 -26.11
CA GLY A 119 -10.28 0.25 -25.49
C GLY A 119 -8.82 0.42 -25.06
N ALA A 120 -7.98 0.98 -25.94
CA ALA A 120 -6.56 1.19 -25.67
C ALA A 120 -6.29 2.32 -24.66
N ILE A 121 -7.12 3.36 -24.67
CA ILE A 121 -7.07 4.47 -23.70
C ILE A 121 -7.41 3.95 -22.29
N ASN A 122 -8.46 3.13 -22.16
CA ASN A 122 -8.85 2.52 -20.89
C ASN A 122 -7.76 1.56 -20.36
N GLU A 123 -7.17 0.72 -21.22
CA GLU A 123 -6.08 -0.18 -20.82
C GLU A 123 -4.81 0.56 -20.37
N LYS A 124 -4.45 1.66 -21.04
CA LYS A 124 -3.29 2.48 -20.64
C LYS A 124 -3.53 3.19 -19.31
N ALA A 125 -4.74 3.72 -19.09
CA ALA A 125 -5.13 4.34 -17.82
C ALA A 125 -5.14 3.31 -16.67
N SER A 126 -5.73 2.13 -16.88
CA SER A 126 -5.72 1.01 -15.94
C SER A 126 -4.30 0.60 -15.53
N ARG A 127 -3.37 0.46 -16.49
CA ARG A 127 -1.97 0.14 -16.19
C ARG A 127 -1.26 1.24 -15.40
N ARG A 128 -1.51 2.51 -15.72
CA ARG A 128 -0.92 3.63 -14.98
C ARG A 128 -1.45 3.68 -13.54
N LEU A 129 -2.74 3.46 -13.36
CA LEU A 129 -3.37 3.37 -12.05
C LEU A 129 -2.82 2.18 -11.26
N ALA A 130 -2.76 0.99 -11.84
CA ALA A 130 -2.14 -0.18 -11.21
C ALA A 130 -0.69 0.08 -10.80
N MET A 131 0.07 0.80 -11.65
CA MET A 131 1.46 1.11 -11.35
C MET A 131 1.59 2.16 -10.23
N MET A 132 0.71 3.16 -10.20
CA MET A 132 0.65 4.12 -9.11
C MET A 132 0.33 3.45 -7.76
N ILE A 133 -0.61 2.49 -7.76
CA ILE A 133 -0.94 1.68 -6.59
C ILE A 133 0.27 0.86 -6.13
N ALA A 134 0.92 0.14 -7.06
CA ALA A 134 2.13 -0.62 -6.76
C ALA A 134 3.28 0.26 -6.24
N VAL A 135 3.43 1.51 -6.70
CA VAL A 135 4.40 2.45 -6.12
C VAL A 135 4.02 2.84 -4.69
N GLY A 136 2.74 3.17 -4.44
CA GLY A 136 2.27 3.50 -3.09
C GLY A 136 2.45 2.35 -2.10
N LEU A 137 2.13 1.13 -2.52
CA LEU A 137 2.37 -0.09 -1.76
C LEU A 137 3.87 -0.38 -1.59
N GLY A 138 4.68 -0.19 -2.63
CA GLY A 138 6.13 -0.34 -2.54
C GLY A 138 6.78 0.55 -1.49
N VAL A 139 6.30 1.78 -1.35
CA VAL A 139 6.76 2.69 -0.29
C VAL A 139 6.38 2.18 1.11
N HIS A 140 5.19 1.60 1.27
CA HIS A 140 4.79 0.93 2.50
C HIS A 140 5.64 -0.31 2.78
N ASN A 141 5.84 -1.17 1.79
CA ASN A 141 6.60 -2.40 1.88
C ASN A 141 8.09 -2.15 2.15
N PHE A 142 8.61 -0.98 1.75
CA PHE A 142 9.92 -0.53 2.20
C PHE A 142 9.99 -0.37 3.73
N SER A 143 8.97 0.22 4.35
CA SER A 143 8.92 0.40 5.81
C SER A 143 8.81 -0.92 6.58
N GLU A 144 8.10 -1.91 6.02
CA GLU A 144 8.09 -3.28 6.52
C GLU A 144 9.47 -3.92 6.50
N GLY A 145 10.17 -3.75 5.38
CA GLY A 145 11.53 -4.22 5.24
C GLY A 145 12.43 -3.64 6.32
N LEU A 146 12.35 -2.34 6.60
CA LEU A 146 13.13 -1.71 7.67
C LEU A 146 12.86 -2.38 9.02
N ALA A 147 11.60 -2.73 9.31
CA ALA A 147 11.23 -3.45 10.53
C ALA A 147 11.85 -4.86 10.57
N ILE A 148 11.72 -5.66 9.51
CA ILE A 148 12.34 -7.00 9.42
C ILE A 148 13.86 -6.91 9.64
N GLY A 149 14.52 -6.00 8.91
CA GLY A 149 15.97 -5.82 8.97
C GLY A 149 16.46 -5.44 10.36
N SER A 150 15.78 -4.48 11.01
CA SER A 150 16.14 -4.02 12.35
C SER A 150 15.93 -5.08 13.44
N GLN A 151 14.84 -5.86 13.37
CA GLN A 151 14.59 -6.97 14.31
C GLN A 151 15.56 -8.13 14.11
N TYR A 152 15.99 -8.38 12.87
CA TYR A 152 17.00 -9.41 12.62
C TYR A 152 18.34 -9.06 13.29
N VAL A 153 18.81 -7.82 13.13
CA VAL A 153 20.12 -7.41 13.69
C VAL A 153 20.10 -7.12 15.19
N SER A 154 18.92 -6.87 15.78
CA SER A 154 18.75 -6.80 17.23
C SER A 154 18.82 -8.18 17.91
N GLY A 155 18.92 -9.27 17.14
CA GLY A 155 18.92 -10.65 17.64
C GLY A 155 17.52 -11.20 17.91
N ALA A 156 16.47 -10.43 17.64
CA ALA A 156 15.08 -10.83 17.81
C ALA A 156 14.56 -11.64 16.62
N LEU A 157 15.21 -12.77 16.32
CA LEU A 157 14.89 -13.59 15.14
C LEU A 157 13.43 -14.06 15.12
N THR A 158 12.87 -14.43 16.28
CA THR A 158 11.44 -14.78 16.39
C THR A 158 10.55 -13.62 15.94
N LEU A 159 10.82 -12.40 16.40
CA LEU A 159 10.11 -11.19 15.96
C LEU A 159 10.33 -10.89 14.47
N ALA A 160 11.51 -11.14 13.94
CA ALA A 160 11.75 -10.96 12.50
C ALA A 160 10.96 -11.97 11.65
N ILE A 161 10.92 -13.25 12.04
CA ILE A 161 10.12 -14.28 11.38
C ILE A 161 8.63 -13.92 11.46
N LEU A 162 8.22 -13.42 12.61
CA LEU A 162 6.86 -12.98 12.86
C LEU A 162 6.36 -11.95 11.87
N LEU A 163 7.14 -10.88 11.76
CA LEU A 163 6.90 -9.82 10.81
C LEU A 163 6.86 -10.36 9.39
N VAL A 164 7.73 -11.31 9.02
CA VAL A 164 7.69 -11.93 7.68
C VAL A 164 6.40 -12.68 7.41
N VAL A 165 5.85 -13.41 8.38
CA VAL A 165 4.59 -14.11 8.19
C VAL A 165 3.43 -13.12 8.10
N GLY A 166 3.41 -12.10 8.97
CA GLY A 166 2.44 -10.99 8.93
C GLY A 166 2.45 -10.25 7.61
N PHE A 167 3.57 -9.63 7.31
CA PHE A 167 3.80 -8.87 6.08
C PHE A 167 3.56 -9.75 4.86
N GLY A 168 4.05 -10.99 4.88
CA GLY A 168 3.79 -11.95 3.81
C GLY A 168 2.30 -12.20 3.57
N ALA A 169 1.51 -12.40 4.64
CA ALA A 169 0.10 -12.69 4.52
C ALA A 169 -0.70 -11.51 3.94
N HIS A 170 -0.45 -10.28 4.39
CA HIS A 170 -1.15 -9.13 3.80
C HIS A 170 -0.57 -8.66 2.47
N ASN A 171 0.73 -8.78 2.22
CA ASN A 171 1.32 -8.50 0.90
C ASN A 171 0.67 -9.36 -0.19
N ALA A 172 0.35 -10.63 0.10
CA ALA A 172 -0.45 -11.47 -0.81
C ALA A 172 -1.78 -10.80 -1.20
N THR A 173 -2.41 -10.13 -0.25
CA THR A 173 -3.67 -9.42 -0.48
C THR A 173 -3.50 -8.06 -1.16
N GLU A 174 -2.37 -7.38 -1.00
CA GLU A 174 -2.05 -6.15 -1.72
C GLU A 174 -1.93 -6.36 -3.23
N GLY A 175 -1.49 -7.56 -3.64
CA GLY A 175 -1.52 -7.99 -5.03
C GLY A 175 -2.91 -7.86 -5.66
N PHE A 176 -3.99 -8.04 -4.88
CA PHE A 176 -5.35 -7.78 -5.35
C PHE A 176 -5.63 -6.30 -5.58
N GLY A 177 -5.11 -5.41 -4.73
CA GLY A 177 -5.21 -3.96 -4.91
C GLY A 177 -4.54 -3.47 -6.21
N ILE A 178 -3.37 -4.01 -6.54
CA ILE A 178 -2.69 -3.75 -7.81
C ILE A 178 -3.48 -4.32 -9.00
N ALA A 179 -4.06 -5.51 -8.84
CA ALA A 179 -4.82 -6.19 -9.87
C ALA A 179 -6.20 -5.55 -10.15
N ALA A 180 -6.82 -4.93 -9.15
CA ALA A 180 -8.17 -4.37 -9.22
C ALA A 180 -8.43 -3.46 -10.44
N PRO A 181 -7.61 -2.41 -10.71
CA PRO A 181 -7.81 -1.54 -11.87
C PRO A 181 -7.52 -2.22 -13.22
N LEU A 182 -6.85 -3.38 -13.21
CA LEU A 182 -6.55 -4.16 -14.42
C LEU A 182 -7.70 -5.12 -14.79
N THR A 183 -8.71 -5.28 -13.93
CA THR A 183 -9.79 -6.25 -14.15
C THR A 183 -10.59 -5.97 -15.44
N GLY A 184 -10.62 -6.95 -16.35
CA GLY A 184 -11.22 -6.81 -17.67
C GLY A 184 -10.31 -6.24 -18.75
N THR A 185 -9.07 -5.91 -18.39
CA THR A 185 -7.96 -5.84 -19.35
C THR A 185 -7.27 -7.21 -19.44
N ARG A 186 -6.32 -7.37 -20.36
CA ARG A 186 -5.44 -8.56 -20.42
C ARG A 186 -3.98 -8.12 -20.25
N PRO A 187 -3.56 -7.71 -19.04
CA PRO A 187 -2.22 -7.19 -18.83
C PRO A 187 -1.18 -8.28 -19.12
N LYS A 188 -0.09 -7.94 -19.80
CA LYS A 188 1.00 -8.88 -20.06
C LYS A 188 1.59 -9.38 -18.73
N TRP A 189 2.05 -10.63 -18.68
CA TRP A 189 2.74 -11.15 -17.50
C TRP A 189 3.98 -10.34 -17.13
N SER A 190 4.70 -9.78 -18.11
CA SER A 190 5.82 -8.87 -17.86
C SER A 190 5.41 -7.60 -17.13
N PHE A 191 4.20 -7.08 -17.39
CA PHE A 191 3.68 -5.94 -16.66
C PHE A 191 3.31 -6.32 -15.21
N LEU A 192 2.68 -7.47 -15.00
CA LEU A 192 2.39 -7.97 -13.65
C LEU A 192 3.68 -8.26 -12.87
N LEU A 193 4.69 -8.83 -13.54
CA LEU A 193 6.02 -9.03 -12.96
C LEU A 193 6.61 -7.70 -12.50
N LEU A 194 6.62 -6.69 -13.37
CA LEU A 194 7.11 -5.36 -13.02
C LEU A 194 6.31 -4.73 -11.88
N ALA A 195 4.97 -4.81 -11.92
CA ALA A 195 4.11 -4.25 -10.89
C ALA A 195 4.34 -4.91 -9.53
N GLY A 196 4.50 -6.24 -9.49
CA GLY A 196 4.85 -6.95 -8.26
C GLY A 196 6.28 -6.67 -7.79
N LEU A 197 7.24 -6.47 -8.70
CA LEU A 197 8.61 -6.06 -8.31
C LEU A 197 8.63 -4.66 -7.70
N VAL A 198 7.82 -3.73 -8.22
CA VAL A 198 7.71 -2.38 -7.67
C VAL A 198 6.95 -2.38 -6.34
N GLY A 199 5.91 -3.21 -6.21
CA GLY A 199 5.13 -3.32 -4.97
C GLY A 199 5.84 -4.10 -3.87
N GLY A 200 6.38 -5.28 -4.15
CA GLY A 200 6.98 -6.17 -3.14
C GLY A 200 8.51 -6.12 -3.06
N GLY A 201 9.20 -5.75 -4.14
CA GLY A 201 10.67 -5.63 -4.14
C GLY A 201 11.24 -4.69 -3.08
N PRO A 202 10.58 -3.55 -2.77
CA PRO A 202 11.02 -2.67 -1.70
C PRO A 202 11.10 -3.31 -0.31
N THR A 203 10.35 -4.38 0.00
CA THR A 203 10.49 -5.12 1.28
C THR A 203 11.90 -5.67 1.44
N LEU A 204 12.46 -6.26 0.38
CA LEU A 204 13.83 -6.74 0.39
C LEU A 204 14.83 -5.59 0.55
N MET A 205 14.62 -4.49 -0.18
CA MET A 205 15.50 -3.31 -0.08
C MET A 205 15.47 -2.70 1.33
N GLY A 206 14.27 -2.55 1.90
CA GLY A 206 14.08 -2.10 3.27
C GLY A 206 14.73 -3.03 4.27
N THR A 207 14.67 -4.35 4.06
CA THR A 207 15.32 -5.34 4.93
C THR A 207 16.83 -5.17 4.96
N ILE A 208 17.44 -4.94 3.79
CA ILE A 208 18.88 -4.66 3.69
C ILE A 208 19.20 -3.35 4.43
N VAL A 209 18.46 -2.27 4.14
CA VAL A 209 18.71 -0.96 4.77
C VAL A 209 18.51 -1.01 6.28
N GLY A 210 17.42 -1.61 6.76
CA GLY A 210 17.07 -1.73 8.17
C GLY A 210 18.04 -2.61 8.96
N SER A 211 18.72 -3.54 8.29
CA SER A 211 19.82 -4.31 8.90
C SER A 211 21.12 -3.50 9.03
N ALA A 212 21.33 -2.52 8.16
CA ALA A 212 22.55 -1.70 8.17
C ALA A 212 22.40 -0.43 9.02
N PHE A 213 21.18 0.09 9.15
CA PHE A 213 20.91 1.38 9.79
C PHE A 213 19.54 1.39 10.48
N VAL A 214 19.53 1.64 11.79
CA VAL A 214 18.32 1.77 12.61
C VAL A 214 18.23 3.20 13.12
N SER A 215 17.20 3.95 12.69
CA SER A 215 17.00 5.34 13.11
C SER A 215 15.52 5.62 13.36
N PRO A 216 15.12 5.98 14.60
CA PRO A 216 13.71 6.22 14.92
C PRO A 216 13.08 7.32 14.07
N ILE A 217 13.81 8.40 13.77
CA ILE A 217 13.28 9.49 12.96
C ILE A 217 13.08 9.07 11.49
N LEU A 218 13.97 8.24 10.94
CA LEU A 218 13.77 7.70 9.59
C LEU A 218 12.62 6.71 9.56
N SER A 219 12.44 5.89 10.59
CA SER A 219 11.26 5.01 10.72
C SER A 219 9.99 5.86 10.70
N VAL A 220 9.89 6.89 11.53
CA VAL A 220 8.73 7.82 11.53
C VAL A 220 8.51 8.44 10.15
N LEU A 221 9.58 8.87 9.47
CA LEU A 221 9.48 9.40 8.11
C LEU A 221 8.92 8.37 7.12
N PHE A 222 9.48 7.17 7.06
CA PHE A 222 9.05 6.15 6.09
C PHE A 222 7.64 5.62 6.38
N LEU A 223 7.30 5.36 7.65
CA LEU A 223 5.94 4.93 8.02
C LEU A 223 4.90 6.03 7.74
N SER A 224 5.22 7.30 7.99
CA SER A 224 4.28 8.39 7.68
C SER A 224 4.10 8.60 6.18
N VAL A 225 5.18 8.55 5.40
CA VAL A 225 5.13 8.57 3.93
C VAL A 225 4.29 7.40 3.40
N ALA A 226 4.47 6.19 3.93
CA ALA A 226 3.65 5.03 3.62
C ALA A 226 2.17 5.26 3.93
N GLY A 227 1.84 5.78 5.12
CA GLY A 227 0.47 6.09 5.51
C GLY A 227 -0.20 7.12 4.59
N GLY A 228 0.53 8.18 4.20
CA GLY A 228 0.03 9.16 3.23
C GLY A 228 -0.24 8.55 1.84
N ALA A 229 0.64 7.66 1.39
CA ALA A 229 0.50 6.95 0.13
C ALA A 229 -0.69 5.98 0.13
N LEU A 230 -0.87 5.20 1.19
CA LEU A 230 -2.01 4.30 1.38
C LEU A 230 -3.33 5.07 1.41
N PHE A 231 -3.39 6.18 2.14
CA PHE A 231 -4.57 7.04 2.19
C PHE A 231 -4.99 7.50 0.79
N PHE A 232 -4.03 7.96 -0.02
CA PHE A 232 -4.31 8.35 -1.40
C PHE A 232 -4.89 7.19 -2.22
N VAL A 233 -4.25 6.02 -2.19
CA VAL A 233 -4.67 4.83 -2.95
C VAL A 233 -6.09 4.39 -2.56
N ILE A 234 -6.40 4.38 -1.27
CA ILE A 234 -7.74 4.06 -0.74
C ILE A 234 -8.78 4.98 -1.38
N MET A 235 -8.52 6.29 -1.40
CA MET A 235 -9.45 7.28 -1.97
C MET A 235 -9.60 7.10 -3.48
N THR A 236 -8.52 6.80 -4.20
CA THR A 236 -8.56 6.52 -5.64
C THR A 236 -9.40 5.28 -5.96
N LEU A 237 -9.19 4.18 -5.21
CA LEU A 237 -9.94 2.94 -5.38
C LEU A 237 -11.41 3.09 -4.97
N TYR A 238 -11.69 3.87 -3.94
CA TYR A 238 -13.06 4.18 -3.54
C TYR A 238 -13.82 4.92 -4.65
N GLY A 239 -13.20 5.96 -5.22
CA GLY A 239 -13.75 6.69 -6.38
C GLY A 239 -14.01 5.78 -7.58
N ALA A 240 -13.10 4.84 -7.87
CA ALA A 240 -13.27 3.84 -8.92
C ALA A 240 -14.40 2.85 -8.62
N GLY A 241 -14.46 2.34 -7.39
CA GLY A 241 -15.46 1.36 -6.95
C GLY A 241 -16.89 1.88 -6.99
N ARG A 242 -17.08 3.17 -6.65
CA ARG A 242 -18.37 3.88 -6.76
C ARG A 242 -18.93 3.94 -8.18
N ARG A 243 -18.08 3.83 -9.21
CA ARG A 243 -18.49 3.78 -10.62
C ARG A 243 -18.84 2.37 -11.10
N GLN A 244 -18.49 1.34 -10.34
CA GLN A 244 -18.60 -0.07 -10.75
C GLN A 244 -19.59 -0.88 -9.90
N SER A 245 -19.99 -0.37 -8.74
CA SER A 245 -20.84 -1.08 -7.78
C SER A 245 -21.77 -0.15 -7.02
N THR A 246 -22.84 -0.71 -6.46
CA THR A 246 -23.73 0.03 -5.55
C THR A 246 -23.03 0.30 -4.22
N ASN A 247 -23.51 1.29 -3.46
CA ASN A 247 -22.95 1.59 -2.15
C ASN A 247 -22.95 0.37 -1.23
N HIS A 248 -24.03 -0.41 -1.25
CA HIS A 248 -24.16 -1.59 -0.42
C HIS A 248 -23.06 -2.62 -0.71
N VAL A 249 -22.84 -2.96 -1.99
CA VAL A 249 -21.79 -3.91 -2.39
C VAL A 249 -20.40 -3.39 -2.02
N LEU A 250 -20.17 -2.09 -2.21
CA LEU A 250 -18.90 -1.44 -1.86
C LEU A 250 -18.64 -1.50 -0.35
N MET A 251 -19.63 -1.15 0.49
CA MET A 251 -19.48 -1.18 1.94
C MET A 251 -19.30 -2.60 2.49
N VAL A 252 -20.05 -3.57 1.97
CA VAL A 252 -19.89 -4.98 2.36
C VAL A 252 -18.51 -5.50 1.98
N GLY A 253 -18.03 -5.21 0.76
CA GLY A 253 -16.69 -5.60 0.35
C GLY A 253 -15.60 -4.95 1.19
N ILE A 254 -15.72 -3.65 1.50
CA ILE A 254 -14.78 -2.96 2.41
C ILE A 254 -14.77 -3.60 3.78
N LEU A 255 -15.94 -3.88 4.36
CA LEU A 255 -16.03 -4.56 5.66
C LEU A 255 -15.34 -5.93 5.62
N LEU A 256 -15.65 -6.75 4.60
CA LEU A 256 -15.05 -8.07 4.46
C LEU A 256 -13.53 -7.99 4.26
N GLY A 257 -13.05 -7.05 3.45
CA GLY A 257 -11.62 -6.83 3.27
C GLY A 257 -10.92 -6.43 4.58
N PHE A 258 -11.51 -5.50 5.33
CA PHE A 258 -10.98 -5.10 6.63
C PHE A 258 -10.95 -6.27 7.61
N LEU A 259 -12.03 -7.04 7.69
CA LEU A 259 -12.11 -8.23 8.53
C LEU A 259 -11.09 -9.29 8.12
N VAL A 260 -10.86 -9.50 6.82
CA VAL A 260 -9.83 -10.43 6.34
C VAL A 260 -8.44 -9.97 6.78
N GLY A 261 -8.11 -8.68 6.61
CA GLY A 261 -6.85 -8.11 7.08
C GLY A 261 -6.67 -8.32 8.59
N TYR A 262 -7.66 -7.89 9.37
CA TYR A 262 -7.65 -8.00 10.82
C TYR A 262 -7.59 -9.45 11.33
N LEU A 263 -8.37 -10.37 10.76
CA LEU A 263 -8.34 -11.78 11.15
C LEU A 263 -7.02 -12.44 10.78
N THR A 264 -6.41 -12.04 9.65
CA THR A 264 -5.09 -12.55 9.26
C THR A 264 -4.05 -12.14 10.28
N ASP A 265 -4.05 -10.87 10.70
CA ASP A 265 -3.18 -10.38 11.77
C ASP A 265 -3.42 -11.08 13.11
N LEU A 266 -4.69 -11.19 13.53
CA LEU A 266 -5.06 -11.86 14.77
C LEU A 266 -4.64 -13.34 14.81
N VAL A 267 -4.80 -14.06 13.69
CA VAL A 267 -4.38 -15.47 13.60
C VAL A 267 -2.89 -15.61 13.85
N LEU A 268 -2.08 -14.64 13.42
CA LEU A 268 -0.65 -14.65 13.68
C LEU A 268 -0.41 -14.50 15.18
N VAL A 269 -0.88 -13.40 15.76
CA VAL A 269 -0.77 -13.11 17.20
C VAL A 269 -1.18 -14.30 18.08
N VAL A 270 -2.30 -14.96 17.76
CA VAL A 270 -2.83 -16.09 18.53
C VAL A 270 -2.02 -17.38 18.35
N SER A 271 -1.35 -17.56 17.21
CA SER A 271 -0.58 -18.77 16.92
C SER A 271 0.70 -18.89 17.75
N GLY A 272 0.99 -17.93 18.64
CA GLY A 272 2.26 -17.85 19.37
C GLY A 272 3.46 -17.62 18.45
N VAL A 273 3.13 -17.34 17.19
CA VAL A 273 3.92 -16.56 16.27
C VAL A 273 3.50 -15.15 16.71
#